data_AF-A0A023BSY7-F1
#
_entry.id   AF-A0A023BSY7-F1
#
_cell.length_a   1.000
_cell.length_b   1.000
_cell.length_c   1.000
_cell.angle_alpha   90.00
_cell.angle_beta   90.00
_cell.angle_gamma   90.00
#
_symmetry.space_group_name_H-M   'P 1'
#
loop_
_entity.id
_entity.type
_entity.pdbx_description
1 polymer ?
#
loop_
_entity_poly.entity_id
_entity_poly.type
_entity_poly.pdbx_seq_one_letter_code
_entity_poly.pdbx_strand_id
1 'polypeptide(L)'
;MKTKILILLSIFALGTSIDAQAQKLKKFGGLTEKKIGPKTIKVPYTDVVTYLGYAAPGNEDEVKDGKKFYYIYVWIPAVAPELGIRMMSPVGKNKIKGATASAAYTENASSSDFFDTYITLERSDIISKDKITGEAVKSAKWTVLERNDDSSEMPKQPSGSSYNSLLRYKSEVGDPLKALTAGLYRIGFTTYKTGEVKGTFLAQVAAPIKLPGVIMAKTIEELKKG
;
A
#
# COMPACT_ATOMS: atom_id res chain seq x y z
N MET A 1 51.93 26.22 44.95
CA MET A 1 50.53 26.33 44.49
C MET A 1 50.46 25.73 43.09
N LYS A 2 50.07 24.46 42.96
CA LYS A 2 48.75 24.02 42.48
C LYS A 2 48.41 24.52 41.06
N THR A 3 48.95 23.78 40.08
CA THR A 3 48.28 23.24 38.87
C THR A 3 47.00 23.93 38.43
N LYS A 4 46.95 24.52 37.22
CA LYS A 4 45.78 24.52 36.29
C LYS A 4 46.22 24.85 34.85
N ILE A 5 46.66 23.82 34.14
CA ILE A 5 46.74 23.80 32.67
C ILE A 5 45.51 23.02 32.17
N LEU A 6 44.95 23.46 31.04
CA LEU A 6 43.97 22.79 30.18
C LEU A 6 42.54 22.63 30.72
N ILE A 7 41.60 23.41 30.18
CA ILE A 7 40.37 22.85 29.61
C ILE A 7 40.16 23.49 28.23
N LEU A 8 40.44 22.67 27.23
CA LEU A 8 40.23 22.86 25.81
C LEU A 8 38.71 22.93 25.53
N LEU A 9 38.31 23.82 24.61
CA LEU A 9 36.97 23.87 24.01
C LEU A 9 36.51 22.47 23.55
N SER A 10 35.61 21.85 24.30
CA SER A 10 34.86 20.66 23.87
C SER A 10 33.61 21.09 23.10
N ILE A 11 33.84 21.30 21.81
CA ILE A 11 32.97 21.02 20.66
C ILE A 11 31.49 20.79 20.99
N PHE A 12 30.71 21.82 20.68
CA PHE A 12 29.29 21.78 20.43
C PHE A 12 29.03 20.95 19.15
N ALA A 13 28.75 19.65 19.28
CA ALA A 13 28.20 18.83 18.21
C ALA A 13 27.50 17.59 18.77
N LEU A 14 26.43 17.78 19.55
CA LEU A 14 25.37 16.76 19.61
C LEU A 14 24.61 16.81 18.28
N GLY A 15 25.23 16.25 17.23
CA GLY A 15 24.51 15.81 16.06
C GLY A 15 23.57 14.69 16.52
N THR A 16 22.29 14.99 16.64
CA THR A 16 21.24 13.97 16.68
C THR A 16 21.26 13.26 15.33
N SER A 17 22.09 12.22 15.22
CA SER A 17 21.91 11.20 14.19
C SER A 17 20.58 10.51 14.51
N ILE A 18 19.49 11.09 13.98
CA ILE A 18 18.26 10.36 13.69
C ILE A 18 18.66 9.25 12.73
N ASP A 19 19.06 8.10 13.31
CA ASP A 19 19.08 6.84 12.59
C ASP A 19 17.67 6.63 12.06
N ALA A 20 17.47 6.98 10.79
CA ALA A 20 16.28 6.63 10.04
C ALA A 20 16.21 5.10 10.02
N GLN A 21 15.60 4.54 11.07
CA GLN A 21 15.28 3.12 11.17
C GLN A 21 14.52 2.76 9.89
N ALA A 22 15.16 1.99 9.02
CA ALA A 22 14.51 1.51 7.82
C ALA A 22 13.19 0.82 8.20
N GLN A 23 12.09 1.24 7.59
CA GLN A 23 10.74 0.74 7.86
C GLN A 23 10.62 -0.73 7.46
N LYS A 24 11.06 -1.66 8.33
CA LYS A 24 11.01 -3.10 8.02
C LYS A 24 9.56 -3.59 7.98
N LEU A 25 9.12 -4.03 6.81
CA LEU A 25 7.83 -4.68 6.63
C LEU A 25 7.82 -6.05 7.32
N LYS A 26 6.88 -6.24 8.25
CA LYS A 26 6.59 -7.55 8.84
C LYS A 26 5.95 -8.47 7.78
N LYS A 27 5.96 -9.79 8.06
CA LYS A 27 5.21 -10.76 7.25
C LYS A 27 3.74 -10.34 7.16
N PHE A 28 3.16 -10.39 5.97
CA PHE A 28 1.78 -10.00 5.74
C PHE A 28 0.86 -11.17 6.11
N GLY A 29 0.32 -11.17 7.33
CA GLY A 29 -0.63 -12.18 7.80
C GLY A 29 -2.06 -11.89 7.33
N GLY A 30 -2.87 -12.94 7.15
CA GLY A 30 -4.32 -12.86 6.93
C GLY A 30 -5.15 -12.84 8.23
N LEU A 31 -6.45 -13.08 8.12
CA LEU A 31 -7.38 -13.12 9.26
C LEU A 31 -7.26 -14.40 10.07
N THR A 32 -6.78 -15.50 9.47
CA THR A 32 -6.56 -16.75 10.20
C THR A 32 -5.42 -16.60 11.21
N GLU A 33 -5.72 -16.92 12.46
CA GLU A 33 -4.75 -16.90 13.56
C GLU A 33 -4.38 -18.32 13.99
N LYS A 34 -3.12 -18.50 14.38
CA LYS A 34 -2.60 -19.75 14.92
C LYS A 34 -1.85 -19.47 16.21
N LYS A 35 -2.16 -20.25 17.25
CA LYS A 35 -1.40 -20.24 18.50
C LYS A 35 -0.14 -21.08 18.33
N ILE A 36 1.02 -20.48 18.55
CA ILE A 36 2.32 -21.14 18.56
C ILE A 36 2.97 -20.86 19.92
N GLY A 37 2.86 -21.84 20.82
CA GLY A 37 3.28 -21.68 22.22
C GLY A 37 2.49 -20.54 22.91
N PRO A 38 3.17 -19.56 23.55
CA PRO A 38 2.51 -18.44 24.22
C PRO A 38 2.08 -17.32 23.27
N LYS A 39 2.40 -17.39 21.97
CA LYS A 39 2.12 -16.32 20.99
C LYS A 39 0.99 -16.72 20.05
N THR A 40 0.06 -15.80 19.80
CA THR A 40 -0.89 -15.87 18.69
C THR A 40 -0.29 -15.13 17.50
N ILE A 41 -0.19 -15.79 16.35
CA ILE A 41 0.29 -15.19 15.11
C ILE A 41 -0.80 -15.21 14.04
N LYS A 42 -0.82 -14.19 13.18
CA LYS A 42 -1.59 -14.22 11.93
C LYS A 42 -0.83 -15.07 10.91
N VAL A 43 -1.52 -16.03 10.30
CA VAL A 43 -0.93 -16.91 9.27
C VAL A 43 -0.55 -16.06 8.06
N PRO A 44 0.72 -16.07 7.61
CA PRO A 44 1.15 -15.32 6.42
C PRO A 44 0.34 -15.71 5.18
N TYR A 45 0.00 -14.72 4.36
CA TYR A 45 -0.52 -14.97 3.02
C TYR A 45 0.47 -15.77 2.18
N THR A 46 -0.07 -16.60 1.29
CA THR A 46 0.72 -17.47 0.41
C THR A 46 0.98 -16.81 -0.94
N ASP A 47 0.12 -15.87 -1.34
CA ASP A 47 0.32 -15.06 -2.54
C ASP A 47 0.36 -13.59 -2.16
N VAL A 48 1.41 -12.89 -2.58
CA VAL A 48 1.59 -11.46 -2.34
C VAL A 48 2.12 -10.83 -3.63
N VAL A 49 1.31 -9.96 -4.22
CA VAL A 49 1.72 -9.12 -5.34
C VAL A 49 2.08 -7.74 -4.79
N THR A 50 3.20 -7.19 -5.24
CA THR A 50 3.72 -5.92 -4.74
C THR A 50 3.87 -4.92 -5.87
N TYR A 51 3.41 -3.70 -5.62
CA TYR A 51 3.50 -2.58 -6.55
C TYR A 51 4.20 -1.40 -5.86
N LEU A 52 5.15 -0.79 -6.56
CA LEU A 52 5.85 0.43 -6.13
C LEU A 52 5.43 1.57 -7.05
N GLY A 53 4.93 2.65 -6.44
CA GLY A 53 4.44 3.82 -7.15
C GLY A 53 4.93 5.13 -6.56
N TYR A 54 4.60 6.20 -7.26
CA TYR A 54 4.82 7.58 -6.82
C TYR A 54 3.56 8.37 -7.10
N ALA A 55 3.04 9.02 -6.05
CA ALA A 55 1.91 9.92 -6.15
C ALA A 55 2.42 11.36 -5.99
N ALA A 56 1.84 12.26 -6.78
CA ALA A 56 2.15 13.68 -6.76
C ALA A 56 0.94 14.48 -7.27
N PRO A 57 0.92 15.79 -7.03
CA PRO A 57 0.03 16.70 -7.76
C PRO A 57 0.20 16.56 -9.26
N GLY A 58 -0.92 16.48 -9.98
CA GLY A 58 -0.96 16.36 -11.44
C GLY A 58 -1.00 14.92 -11.96
N ASN A 59 -0.91 13.91 -11.08
CA ASN A 59 -1.08 12.50 -11.46
C ASN A 59 -2.18 11.76 -10.67
N GLU A 60 -3.09 12.52 -10.05
CA GLU A 60 -4.36 12.01 -9.53
C GLU A 60 -5.26 11.46 -10.66
N ASP A 61 -6.10 10.48 -10.33
CA ASP A 61 -7.06 9.93 -11.29
C ASP A 61 -8.44 10.58 -11.16
N GLU A 62 -8.80 11.04 -9.97
CA GLU A 62 -10.12 11.61 -9.68
C GLU A 62 -10.01 12.67 -8.57
N VAL A 63 -10.88 13.69 -8.63
CA VAL A 63 -11.09 14.61 -7.51
C VAL A 63 -12.52 14.43 -7.03
N LYS A 64 -12.68 13.93 -5.81
CA LYS A 64 -13.97 13.64 -5.19
C LYS A 64 -14.10 14.41 -3.88
N ASP A 65 -15.15 15.21 -3.75
CA ASP A 65 -15.41 16.06 -2.57
C ASP A 65 -14.20 16.94 -2.19
N GLY A 66 -13.48 17.45 -3.20
CA GLY A 66 -12.28 18.26 -3.03
C GLY A 66 -11.02 17.48 -2.62
N LYS A 67 -11.08 16.15 -2.53
CA LYS A 67 -9.92 15.27 -2.27
C LYS A 67 -9.41 14.64 -3.56
N LYS A 68 -8.09 14.69 -3.75
CA LYS A 68 -7.39 13.98 -4.84
C LYS A 68 -7.33 12.49 -4.52
N PHE A 69 -7.88 11.66 -5.40
CA PHE A 69 -7.86 10.21 -5.32
C PHE A 69 -6.90 9.64 -6.37
N TYR A 70 -6.21 8.60 -5.95
CA TYR A 70 -5.28 7.84 -6.76
C TYR A 70 -5.73 6.39 -6.75
N TYR A 71 -5.65 5.72 -7.89
CA TYR A 71 -6.07 4.35 -8.10
C TYR A 71 -4.88 3.48 -8.51
N ILE A 72 -4.92 2.24 -8.03
CA ILE A 72 -4.15 1.11 -8.54
C ILE A 72 -5.18 0.08 -8.97
N TYR A 73 -5.17 -0.28 -10.25
CA TYR A 73 -6.03 -1.32 -10.77
C TYR A 73 -5.45 -2.70 -10.44
N VAL A 74 -6.33 -3.62 -10.09
CA VAL A 74 -5.97 -4.98 -9.69
C VAL A 74 -6.86 -5.97 -10.44
N TRP A 75 -6.26 -6.83 -11.24
CA TRP A 75 -6.96 -7.95 -11.84
C TRP A 75 -6.90 -9.15 -10.90
N ILE A 76 -8.06 -9.67 -10.50
CA ILE A 76 -8.18 -10.90 -9.73
C ILE A 76 -8.73 -12.01 -10.65
N PRO A 77 -7.95 -13.07 -10.93
CA PRO A 77 -8.30 -14.05 -11.96
C PRO A 77 -9.31 -15.11 -11.51
N ALA A 78 -9.49 -15.29 -10.21
CA ALA A 78 -10.33 -16.34 -9.63
C ALA A 78 -10.91 -15.90 -8.28
N VAL A 79 -11.88 -16.67 -7.77
CA VAL A 79 -12.47 -16.41 -6.46
C VAL A 79 -11.42 -16.46 -5.35
N ALA A 80 -11.54 -15.57 -4.36
CA ALA A 80 -10.65 -15.51 -3.21
C ALA A 80 -11.45 -15.56 -1.91
N PRO A 81 -11.04 -16.32 -0.89
CA PRO A 81 -11.75 -16.32 0.39
C PRO A 81 -11.49 -15.03 1.19
N GLU A 82 -10.36 -14.39 0.94
CA GLU A 82 -9.90 -13.18 1.61
C GLU A 82 -8.90 -12.43 0.71
N LEU A 83 -8.95 -11.10 0.76
CA LEU A 83 -7.90 -10.24 0.22
C LEU A 83 -7.35 -9.34 1.33
N GLY A 84 -6.03 -9.36 1.47
CA GLY A 84 -5.29 -8.39 2.27
C GLY A 84 -4.77 -7.28 1.38
N ILE A 85 -5.02 -6.03 1.76
CA ILE A 85 -4.37 -4.88 1.15
C ILE A 85 -3.60 -4.12 2.21
N ARG A 86 -2.35 -3.77 1.92
CA ARG A 86 -1.60 -2.83 2.75
C ARG A 86 -0.85 -1.83 1.91
N MET A 87 -0.75 -0.62 2.42
CA MET A 87 -0.05 0.48 1.79
C MET A 87 0.88 1.16 2.79
N MET A 88 2.05 1.55 2.32
CA MET A 88 2.98 2.37 3.11
C MET A 88 3.57 3.49 2.29
N SER A 89 3.83 4.62 2.94
CA SER A 89 4.52 5.78 2.40
C SER A 89 5.49 6.35 3.45
N PRO A 90 6.74 6.72 3.10
CA PRO A 90 7.38 6.47 1.80
C PRO A 90 7.83 5.00 1.68
N VAL A 91 8.35 4.58 0.52
CA VAL A 91 9.04 3.28 0.41
C VAL A 91 10.41 3.31 1.11
N GLY A 92 11.12 4.44 0.98
CA GLY A 92 12.44 4.65 1.57
C GLY A 92 13.50 3.64 1.10
N LYS A 93 14.43 3.28 1.99
CA LYS A 93 15.56 2.37 1.69
C LYS A 93 15.19 0.89 1.67
N ASN A 94 13.89 0.55 1.68
CA ASN A 94 13.45 -0.84 1.74
C ASN A 94 13.75 -1.58 0.44
N LYS A 95 14.46 -2.70 0.53
CA LYS A 95 14.68 -3.60 -0.60
C LYS A 95 13.47 -4.52 -0.78
N ILE A 96 12.63 -4.21 -1.75
CA ILE A 96 11.42 -4.98 -2.06
C ILE A 96 11.72 -5.88 -3.27
N LYS A 97 11.77 -7.19 -3.05
CA LYS A 97 12.03 -8.17 -4.12
C LYS A 97 10.73 -8.50 -4.86
N GLY A 98 10.83 -8.70 -6.18
CA GLY A 98 9.71 -9.17 -7.00
C GLY A 98 8.53 -8.19 -7.10
N ALA A 99 8.76 -6.90 -6.86
CA ALA A 99 7.74 -5.88 -7.02
C ALA A 99 7.73 -5.34 -8.44
N THR A 100 6.52 -5.06 -8.95
CA THR A 100 6.32 -4.24 -10.13
C THR A 100 6.56 -2.78 -9.74
N ALA A 101 7.47 -2.10 -10.43
CA ALA A 101 7.76 -0.69 -10.20
C ALA A 101 7.23 0.15 -11.36
N SER A 102 6.53 1.24 -11.04
CA SER A 102 6.12 2.21 -12.04
C SER A 102 7.31 3.07 -12.49
N ALA A 103 7.23 3.64 -13.70
CA ALA A 103 8.23 4.60 -14.18
C ALA A 103 8.39 5.78 -13.21
N ALA A 104 7.26 6.34 -12.75
CA ALA A 104 7.25 7.44 -11.78
C ALA A 104 7.93 7.05 -10.45
N TYR A 105 7.79 5.81 -9.97
CA TYR A 105 8.54 5.34 -8.81
C TYR A 105 10.04 5.30 -9.09
N THR A 106 10.45 4.73 -10.21
CA THR A 106 11.87 4.62 -10.57
C THR A 106 12.55 5.99 -10.63
N GLU A 107 11.88 6.98 -11.22
CA GLU A 107 12.36 8.37 -11.29
C GLU A 107 12.45 9.06 -9.92
N ASN A 108 11.63 8.63 -8.95
CA ASN A 108 11.49 9.27 -7.64
C ASN A 108 11.90 8.36 -6.47
N ALA A 109 12.62 7.27 -6.72
CA ALA A 109 12.90 6.22 -5.73
C ALA A 109 13.69 6.73 -4.51
N SER A 110 14.44 7.82 -4.66
CA SER A 110 15.19 8.49 -3.60
C SER A 110 14.39 9.52 -2.82
N SER A 111 13.13 9.79 -3.19
CA SER A 111 12.29 10.78 -2.53
C SER A 111 12.00 10.38 -1.08
N SER A 112 12.19 11.34 -0.17
CA SER A 112 11.79 11.23 1.23
C SER A 112 10.38 11.74 1.49
N ASP A 113 9.70 12.30 0.47
CA ASP A 113 8.34 12.79 0.61
C ASP A 113 7.41 11.62 0.91
N PHE A 114 6.46 11.85 1.81
CA PHE A 114 5.51 10.85 2.25
C PHE A 114 4.15 11.46 2.57
N PHE A 115 3.14 10.60 2.64
CA PHE A 115 1.77 10.99 2.94
C PHE A 115 1.10 9.97 3.86
N ASP A 116 0.08 10.43 4.59
CA ASP A 116 -0.79 9.61 5.43
C ASP A 116 -1.71 8.81 4.51
N THR A 117 -1.62 7.49 4.55
CA THR A 117 -2.37 6.65 3.61
C THR A 117 -3.80 6.48 4.13
N TYR A 118 -4.76 6.66 3.23
CA TYR A 118 -6.13 6.19 3.40
C TYR A 118 -6.43 5.30 2.19
N ILE A 119 -6.83 4.04 2.40
CA ILE A 119 -7.09 3.10 1.30
C ILE A 119 -8.55 2.65 1.26
N THR A 120 -9.06 2.42 0.04
CA THR A 120 -10.31 1.73 -0.25
C THR A 120 -10.03 0.48 -1.06
N LEU A 121 -10.80 -0.58 -0.84
CA LEU A 121 -10.92 -1.69 -1.76
C LEU A 121 -12.25 -1.58 -2.49
N GLU A 122 -12.19 -1.52 -3.80
CA GLU A 122 -13.38 -1.37 -4.65
C GLU A 122 -13.38 -2.44 -5.73
N ARG A 123 -14.58 -2.92 -6.08
CA ARG A 123 -14.80 -3.91 -7.14
C ARG A 123 -15.67 -3.32 -8.23
N SER A 124 -15.25 -3.51 -9.48
CA SER A 124 -16.06 -3.12 -10.64
C SER A 124 -17.11 -4.18 -10.98
N ASP A 125 -18.01 -3.84 -11.91
CA ASP A 125 -18.87 -4.77 -12.63
C ASP A 125 -18.17 -5.48 -13.82
N ILE A 126 -16.87 -5.21 -14.06
CA ILE A 126 -16.09 -5.88 -15.10
C ILE A 126 -15.50 -7.19 -14.57
N ILE A 127 -16.07 -8.31 -15.01
CA ILE A 127 -15.71 -9.66 -14.55
C ILE A 127 -14.82 -10.46 -15.51
N SER A 128 -14.44 -9.88 -16.66
CA SER A 128 -13.66 -10.58 -17.70
C SER A 128 -12.50 -9.71 -18.17
N LYS A 129 -11.29 -10.29 -18.27
CA LYS A 129 -10.04 -9.56 -18.54
C LYS A 129 -10.05 -8.88 -19.91
N ASP A 130 -10.64 -9.53 -20.91
CA ASP A 130 -10.83 -9.03 -22.28
C ASP A 130 -11.73 -7.79 -22.36
N LYS A 131 -12.64 -7.62 -21.39
CA LYS A 131 -13.55 -6.47 -21.32
C LYS A 131 -12.96 -5.25 -20.63
N ILE A 132 -11.74 -5.35 -20.12
CA ILE A 132 -11.07 -4.20 -19.51
C ILE A 132 -10.64 -3.27 -20.65
N THR A 133 -11.32 -2.14 -20.84
CA THR A 133 -10.93 -1.08 -21.78
C THR A 133 -10.96 0.26 -21.06
N GLY A 134 -10.27 1.27 -21.61
CA GLY A 134 -10.32 2.61 -21.02
C GLY A 134 -11.75 3.16 -20.91
N GLU A 135 -12.59 2.89 -21.91
CA GLU A 135 -14.02 3.27 -21.89
C GLU A 135 -14.80 2.48 -20.84
N ALA A 136 -14.66 1.15 -20.83
CA ALA A 136 -15.38 0.30 -19.89
C ALA A 136 -15.05 0.66 -18.44
N VAL A 137 -13.77 0.93 -18.14
CA VAL A 137 -13.30 1.31 -16.80
C VAL A 137 -13.85 2.67 -16.37
N LYS A 138 -13.96 3.64 -17.29
CA LYS A 138 -14.56 4.95 -17.01
C LYS A 138 -16.05 4.87 -16.72
N SER A 139 -16.78 3.97 -17.39
CA SER A 139 -18.21 3.75 -17.18
C SER A 139 -18.54 2.71 -16.12
N ALA A 140 -17.53 2.02 -15.57
CA ALA A 140 -17.73 0.90 -14.65
C ALA A 140 -18.40 1.36 -13.35
N LYS A 141 -19.24 0.48 -12.80
CA LYS A 141 -19.82 0.67 -11.47
C LYS A 141 -18.88 0.13 -10.42
N TRP A 142 -18.44 0.99 -9.51
CA TRP A 142 -17.52 0.64 -8.43
C TRP A 142 -18.25 0.48 -7.11
N THR A 143 -18.23 -0.74 -6.56
CA THR A 143 -18.73 -1.03 -5.21
C THR A 143 -17.57 -0.99 -4.23
N VAL A 144 -17.68 -0.13 -3.22
CA VAL A 144 -16.72 -0.11 -2.09
C VAL A 144 -16.96 -1.34 -1.22
N LEU A 145 -15.95 -2.17 -1.08
CA LEU A 145 -15.98 -3.36 -0.23
C LEU A 145 -15.52 -3.05 1.20
N GLU A 146 -14.43 -2.30 1.32
CA GLU A 146 -13.85 -1.92 2.62
C GLU A 146 -12.96 -0.68 2.50
N ARG A 147 -12.69 -0.02 3.62
CA ARG A 147 -11.78 1.12 3.74
C ARG A 147 -10.98 1.06 5.04
N ASN A 148 -9.76 1.55 5.03
CA ASN A 148 -8.99 1.75 6.26
C ASN A 148 -7.92 2.85 6.08
N ASP A 149 -7.53 3.51 7.16
CA ASP A 149 -6.47 4.52 7.18
C ASP A 149 -5.24 4.07 7.97
N ASP A 150 -5.44 3.58 9.18
CA ASP A 150 -4.37 3.40 10.16
C ASP A 150 -4.23 1.94 10.57
N SER A 151 -3.00 1.51 10.80
CA SER A 151 -2.74 0.19 11.34
C SER A 151 -1.47 0.15 12.17
N SER A 152 -1.59 -0.30 13.42
CA SER A 152 -0.44 -0.58 14.29
C SER A 152 0.37 -1.81 13.86
N GLU A 153 -0.16 -2.62 12.93
CA GLU A 153 0.58 -3.73 12.32
C GLU A 153 1.61 -3.23 11.30
N MET A 154 1.41 -2.02 10.76
CA MET A 154 2.27 -1.40 9.76
C MET A 154 3.45 -0.65 10.41
N PRO A 155 4.58 -0.51 9.69
CA PRO A 155 5.68 0.32 10.18
C PRO A 155 5.22 1.76 10.35
N LYS A 156 5.82 2.46 11.32
CA LYS A 156 5.59 3.89 11.50
C LYS A 156 6.16 4.69 10.33
N GLN A 157 5.48 5.76 9.94
CA GLN A 157 5.97 6.76 9.00
C GLN A 157 7.19 7.52 9.57
N PRO A 158 7.92 8.31 8.76
CA PRO A 158 9.00 9.17 9.25
C PRO A 158 8.58 10.14 10.36
N SER A 159 7.29 10.51 10.43
CA SER A 159 6.70 11.29 11.52
C SER A 159 6.66 10.57 12.88
N GLY A 160 6.87 9.25 12.91
CA GLY A 160 6.73 8.41 14.11
C GLY A 160 5.29 7.94 14.38
N SER A 161 4.33 8.34 13.53
CA SER A 161 2.92 7.93 13.58
C SER A 161 2.64 6.65 12.79
N SER A 162 1.54 5.97 13.13
CA SER A 162 1.12 4.71 12.51
C SER A 162 0.04 4.91 11.43
N TYR A 163 0.20 5.92 10.56
CA TYR A 163 -0.79 6.24 9.51
C TYR A 163 -0.59 5.49 8.19
N ASN A 164 0.04 4.31 8.26
CA ASN A 164 0.13 3.39 7.14
C ASN A 164 -1.03 2.40 7.20
N SER A 165 -1.71 2.20 6.09
CA SER A 165 -2.97 1.45 6.06
C SER A 165 -2.76 -0.05 5.85
N LEU A 166 -3.62 -0.82 6.50
CA LEU A 166 -3.77 -2.25 6.25
C LEU A 166 -5.24 -2.63 6.41
N LEU A 167 -5.83 -3.27 5.41
CA LEU A 167 -7.17 -3.86 5.49
C LEU A 167 -7.12 -5.34 5.13
N ARG A 168 -8.06 -6.11 5.67
CA ARG A 168 -8.28 -7.51 5.31
C ARG A 168 -9.76 -7.70 5.11
N TYR A 169 -10.14 -8.03 3.88
CA TYR A 169 -11.52 -8.22 3.50
C TYR A 169 -11.82 -9.70 3.30
N LYS A 170 -12.78 -10.22 4.06
CA LYS A 170 -13.25 -11.60 3.92
C LYS A 170 -14.41 -11.64 2.93
N SER A 171 -14.36 -12.56 1.98
CA SER A 171 -15.43 -12.75 1.01
C SER A 171 -16.73 -13.18 1.70
N GLU A 172 -17.84 -12.51 1.38
CA GLU A 172 -19.19 -12.94 1.78
C GLU A 172 -19.83 -13.75 0.64
N VAL A 173 -19.70 -15.08 0.68
CA VAL A 173 -20.12 -15.98 -0.43
C VAL A 173 -21.61 -15.88 -0.77
N GLY A 174 -22.45 -15.51 0.20
CA GLY A 174 -23.89 -15.36 0.01
C GLY A 174 -24.34 -14.00 -0.55
N ASP A 175 -23.44 -13.03 -0.67
CA ASP A 175 -23.76 -11.69 -1.17
C ASP A 175 -22.93 -11.40 -2.43
N PRO A 176 -23.55 -11.37 -3.63
CA PRO A 176 -22.82 -11.15 -4.87
C PRO A 176 -22.15 -9.78 -4.94
N LEU A 177 -22.55 -8.78 -4.15
CA LEU A 177 -21.89 -7.48 -4.07
C LEU A 177 -20.64 -7.49 -3.20
N LYS A 178 -20.53 -8.47 -2.31
CA LYS A 178 -19.46 -8.60 -1.31
C LYS A 178 -18.60 -9.85 -1.47
N ALA A 179 -18.98 -10.75 -2.38
CA ALA A 179 -18.15 -11.88 -2.76
C ALA A 179 -16.88 -11.42 -3.50
N LEU A 180 -15.75 -12.02 -3.18
CA LEU A 180 -14.51 -11.81 -3.92
C LEU A 180 -14.48 -12.78 -5.11
N THR A 181 -14.94 -12.30 -6.26
CA THR A 181 -15.02 -13.05 -7.52
C THR A 181 -13.88 -12.67 -8.46
N ALA A 182 -13.73 -13.43 -9.56
CA ALA A 182 -12.89 -12.97 -10.65
C ALA A 182 -13.41 -11.61 -11.18
N GLY A 183 -12.49 -10.69 -11.46
CA GLY A 183 -12.85 -9.37 -11.96
C GLY A 183 -11.80 -8.30 -11.74
N LEU A 184 -12.14 -7.10 -12.19
CA LEU A 184 -11.35 -5.91 -11.99
C LEU A 184 -11.73 -5.23 -10.66
N TYR A 185 -10.68 -5.00 -9.87
CA TYR A 185 -10.70 -4.26 -8.63
C TYR A 185 -9.86 -3.00 -8.76
N ARG A 186 -10.06 -2.05 -7.85
CA ARG A 186 -9.13 -0.94 -7.66
C ARG A 186 -8.88 -0.70 -6.19
N ILE A 187 -7.65 -0.32 -5.88
CA ILE A 187 -7.29 0.26 -4.59
C ILE A 187 -7.33 1.76 -4.79
N GLY A 188 -8.31 2.42 -4.19
CA GLY A 188 -8.30 3.87 -4.07
C GLY A 188 -7.41 4.26 -2.91
N PHE A 189 -6.66 5.33 -3.08
CA PHE A 189 -5.93 5.94 -1.98
C PHE A 189 -5.90 7.45 -2.07
N THR A 190 -5.90 8.07 -0.90
CA THR A 190 -5.84 9.52 -0.72
C THR A 190 -5.14 9.82 0.61
N THR A 191 -5.07 11.09 0.98
CA THR A 191 -4.69 11.53 2.32
C THR A 191 -5.92 11.91 3.13
N TYR A 192 -5.92 11.61 4.43
CA TYR A 192 -7.00 12.04 5.33
C TYR A 192 -7.11 13.57 5.39
N LYS A 193 -5.96 14.26 5.47
CA LYS A 193 -5.86 15.72 5.57
C LYS A 193 -6.10 16.38 4.22
N THR A 194 -6.76 17.53 4.20
CA THR A 194 -6.78 18.42 3.04
C THR A 194 -5.35 18.82 2.71
N GLY A 195 -4.81 18.26 1.63
CA GLY A 195 -3.41 18.40 1.26
C GLY A 195 -3.08 17.54 0.06
N GLU A 196 -1.90 17.76 -0.50
CA GLU A 196 -1.46 17.06 -1.68
C GLU A 196 -0.82 15.72 -1.32
N VAL A 197 -1.27 14.64 -1.97
CA VAL A 197 -0.58 13.35 -1.88
C VAL A 197 0.72 13.48 -2.65
N LYS A 198 1.84 13.44 -1.95
CA LYS A 198 3.17 13.46 -2.55
C LYS A 198 4.08 12.47 -1.86
N GLY A 199 4.65 11.54 -2.63
CA GLY A 199 5.61 10.58 -2.10
C GLY A 199 5.60 9.23 -2.81
N THR A 200 6.65 8.46 -2.56
CA THR A 200 6.70 7.07 -2.99
C THR A 200 5.76 6.23 -2.14
N PHE A 201 5.22 5.15 -2.69
CA PHE A 201 4.42 4.22 -1.91
C PHE A 201 4.66 2.78 -2.35
N LEU A 202 4.47 1.87 -1.41
CA LEU A 202 4.33 0.44 -1.68
C LEU A 202 2.89 0.07 -1.42
N ALA A 203 2.28 -0.65 -2.36
CA ALA A 203 1.00 -1.31 -2.20
C ALA A 203 1.19 -2.82 -2.36
N GLN A 204 0.50 -3.59 -1.52
CA GLN A 204 0.47 -5.04 -1.65
C GLN A 204 -0.96 -5.53 -1.63
N VAL A 205 -1.26 -6.46 -2.55
CA VAL A 205 -2.46 -7.29 -2.53
C VAL A 205 -2.04 -8.71 -2.24
N ALA A 206 -2.74 -9.37 -1.33
CA ALA A 206 -2.38 -10.69 -0.88
C ALA A 206 -3.60 -11.58 -0.64
N ALA A 207 -3.42 -12.88 -0.80
CA ALA A 207 -4.47 -13.88 -0.61
C ALA A 207 -3.93 -15.10 0.16
N PRO A 208 -4.78 -15.82 0.92
CA PRO A 208 -4.35 -16.99 1.68
C PRO A 208 -4.12 -18.22 0.78
N ILE A 209 -4.62 -18.18 -0.45
CA ILE A 209 -4.41 -19.18 -1.49
C ILE A 209 -3.64 -18.56 -2.66
N LYS A 210 -2.92 -19.39 -3.42
CA LYS A 210 -2.25 -18.95 -4.65
C LYS A 210 -3.30 -18.56 -5.69
N LEU A 211 -3.16 -17.37 -6.27
CA LEU A 211 -4.00 -16.84 -7.35
C LEU A 211 -3.11 -16.50 -8.55
N PRO A 212 -2.73 -17.50 -9.38
CA PRO A 212 -1.88 -17.24 -10.55
C PRO A 212 -2.54 -16.26 -11.52
N GLY A 213 -1.82 -15.20 -11.89
CA GLY A 213 -2.31 -14.17 -12.81
C GLY A 213 -2.92 -12.94 -12.15
N VAL A 214 -2.74 -12.74 -10.84
CA VAL A 214 -3.02 -11.44 -10.20
C VAL A 214 -2.05 -10.39 -10.74
N ILE A 215 -2.58 -9.25 -11.19
CA ILE A 215 -1.80 -8.15 -11.76
C ILE A 215 -2.19 -6.87 -11.04
N MET A 216 -1.19 -6.05 -10.69
CA MET A 216 -1.38 -4.70 -10.16
C MET A 216 -0.73 -3.70 -11.11
N ALA A 217 -1.45 -2.64 -11.47
CA ALA A 217 -0.94 -1.62 -12.38
C ALA A 217 -1.60 -0.25 -12.13
N LYS A 218 -0.91 0.83 -12.52
CA LYS A 218 -1.48 2.18 -12.46
C LYS A 218 -2.39 2.46 -13.64
N THR A 219 -2.03 1.94 -14.81
CA THR A 219 -2.79 2.15 -16.05
C THR A 219 -3.43 0.87 -16.56
N ILE A 220 -4.47 1.02 -17.37
CA ILE A 220 -5.16 -0.12 -18.00
C ILE A 220 -4.25 -0.80 -19.03
N GLU A 221 -3.41 -0.02 -19.69
CA GLU A 221 -2.42 -0.48 -20.66
C GLU A 221 -1.38 -1.38 -19.99
N GLU A 222 -0.87 -0.99 -18.82
CA GLU A 222 0.03 -1.83 -18.02
C GLU A 222 -0.67 -3.08 -17.50
N LEU A 223 -1.93 -2.97 -17.06
CA LEU A 223 -2.71 -4.09 -16.56
C LEU A 223 -2.91 -5.19 -17.62
N LYS A 224 -3.03 -4.80 -18.89
CA LYS A 224 -3.19 -5.74 -20.02
C LYS A 224 -1.91 -6.46 -20.43
N LYS A 225 -0.74 -5.91 -20.10
CA LYS A 225 0.57 -6.48 -20.45
C LYS A 225 0.99 -7.62 -19.52
N GLY A 226 0.51 -7.59 -18.26
CA GLY A 226 0.66 -8.69 -17.30
C GLY A 226 -0.31 -9.82 -17.59
#